data_AF-A0A558NS12-F1
#
_entry.id   AF-A0A558NS12-F1
#
_cell.length_a   1.000
_cell.length_b   1.000
_cell.length_c   1.000
_cell.angle_alpha   90.00
_cell.angle_beta   90.00
_cell.angle_gamma   90.00
#
_symmetry.space_group_name_H-M   'P 1'
#
loop_
_entity.id
_entity.type
_entity.pdbx_description
1 polymer ?
#
loop_
_entity_poly.entity_id
_entity_poly.type
_entity_poly.pdbx_seq_one_letter_code
_entity_poly.pdbx_strand_id
1 'polypeptide(L)'
;MKSLLRIMLTTLFVTFIAALALELFWLNSTPEQRQHWLSLSPQPLDIKPNGWLLPQLFNAHTAASVTTGPGVASERAPGRYESWSDTAPAASSSSAAPAKSLADSMPTGYRNHGGAECVRPPTQDIRDVERGAVYRWTDSEGKVHFGDRPQQNGAEDLSKKYAAATQGVRLVMEYPGWAGDAQLEFQLRREADLLYRVLTRFIPQKAWRQINLNLVLFASQSAFDEFRQQQGANSGWMAYYSGGHNQAYLARQQRDEWTLRIARHEMTHAMMTGMLGTTPIWLSEGMAQYLEGLQWQMNAGQIKADAAGFNRLSAQGLTGFSELAGRSHAEFNGMAQDENYARAAAMVFFLIDHDDGKRWLRQTLGHYAQHPCAPFIPSQFFNQAYPGGLAAVNGRYARWLQDGHFTTHYY
;
A
#
# COMPACT_ATOMS: atom_id res chain seq x y z
N MET A 1 -9.31 46.02 -39.37
CA MET A 1 -8.97 46.40 -37.98
C MET A 1 -9.99 45.90 -36.93
N LYS A 2 -11.31 46.16 -37.05
CA LYS A 2 -12.30 45.76 -36.02
C LYS A 2 -12.39 44.24 -35.76
N SER A 3 -12.14 43.39 -36.76
CA SER A 3 -12.16 41.93 -36.62
C SER A 3 -10.94 41.39 -35.85
N LEU A 4 -9.73 41.89 -36.18
CA LEU A 4 -8.49 41.51 -35.49
C LEU A 4 -8.50 41.90 -34.01
N LEU A 5 -9.04 43.09 -33.67
CA LEU A 5 -9.14 43.53 -32.28
C LEU A 5 -10.10 42.63 -31.47
N ARG A 6 -11.21 42.17 -32.07
CA ARG A 6 -12.13 41.23 -31.43
C ARG A 6 -11.49 39.86 -31.20
N ILE A 7 -10.77 39.34 -32.18
CA ILE A 7 -10.06 38.05 -32.04
C ILE A 7 -9.03 38.14 -30.93
N MET A 8 -8.21 39.20 -30.90
CA MET A 8 -7.20 39.40 -29.85
C MET A 8 -7.83 39.51 -28.46
N LEU A 9 -8.93 40.24 -28.32
CA LEU A 9 -9.61 40.40 -27.03
C LEU A 9 -10.21 39.07 -26.54
N THR A 10 -10.82 38.28 -27.44
CA THR A 10 -11.37 36.97 -27.10
C THR A 10 -10.27 35.99 -26.71
N THR A 11 -9.17 35.93 -27.46
CA THR A 11 -8.03 35.07 -27.13
C THR A 11 -7.45 35.44 -25.76
N LEU A 12 -7.23 36.74 -25.51
CA LEU A 12 -6.67 37.20 -24.24
C LEU A 12 -7.60 36.89 -23.05
N PHE A 13 -8.91 37.03 -23.26
CA PHE A 13 -9.91 36.66 -22.26
C PHE A 13 -9.91 35.15 -21.97
N VAL A 14 -9.90 34.30 -23.01
CA VAL A 14 -9.87 32.84 -22.84
C VAL A 14 -8.59 32.39 -22.13
N THR A 15 -7.43 32.94 -22.51
CA THR A 15 -6.16 32.65 -21.85
C THR A 15 -6.16 33.08 -20.39
N PHE A 16 -6.75 34.24 -20.07
CA PHE A 16 -6.89 34.71 -18.69
C PHE A 16 -7.76 33.78 -17.84
N ILE A 17 -8.91 33.34 -18.37
CA ILE A 17 -9.80 32.39 -17.67
C ILE A 17 -9.11 31.04 -17.45
N ALA A 18 -8.38 30.53 -18.46
CA ALA A 18 -7.63 29.28 -18.34
C ALA A 18 -6.53 29.39 -17.26
N ALA A 19 -5.81 30.51 -17.21
CA ALA A 19 -4.80 30.76 -16.19
C ALA A 19 -5.40 30.79 -14.78
N LEU A 20 -6.53 31.50 -14.58
CA LEU A 20 -7.23 31.53 -13.29
C LEU A 20 -7.74 30.15 -12.87
N ALA A 21 -8.29 29.37 -13.80
CA ALA A 21 -8.75 28.01 -13.51
C ALA A 21 -7.60 27.10 -13.06
N LEU A 22 -6.43 27.23 -13.70
CA LEU A 22 -5.23 26.48 -13.34
C LEU A 22 -4.71 26.88 -11.95
N GLU A 23 -4.72 28.18 -11.63
CA GLU A 23 -4.31 28.70 -10.32
C GLU A 23 -5.26 28.24 -9.21
N LEU A 24 -6.57 28.28 -9.45
CA LEU A 24 -7.57 27.78 -8.51
C LEU A 24 -7.45 26.27 -8.28
N PHE A 25 -7.23 25.48 -9.34
CA PHE A 25 -6.96 24.05 -9.23
C PHE A 25 -5.71 23.78 -8.37
N TRP A 26 -4.65 24.54 -8.62
CA TRP A 26 -3.40 24.44 -7.86
C TRP A 26 -3.63 24.76 -6.37
N LEU A 27 -4.25 25.89 -6.06
CA LEU A 27 -4.48 26.34 -4.69
C LEU A 27 -5.48 25.45 -3.93
N ASN A 28 -6.40 24.79 -4.61
CA ASN A 28 -7.33 23.83 -4.01
C ASN A 28 -6.73 22.43 -3.82
N SER A 29 -5.55 22.15 -4.38
CA SER A 29 -4.82 20.89 -4.19
C SER A 29 -4.00 20.91 -2.89
N THR A 30 -3.83 19.77 -2.22
CA THR A 30 -2.93 19.65 -1.05
C THR A 30 -1.44 19.72 -1.47
N PRO A 31 -0.50 20.02 -0.56
CA PRO A 31 0.93 20.00 -0.88
C PRO A 31 1.41 18.68 -1.50
N GLU A 32 0.88 17.54 -1.05
CA GLU A 32 1.21 16.21 -1.56
C GLU A 32 0.69 16.00 -2.98
N GLN A 33 -0.52 16.45 -3.26
CA GLN A 33 -1.09 16.42 -4.62
C GLN A 33 -0.27 17.29 -5.57
N ARG A 34 0.10 18.51 -5.14
CA ARG A 34 0.98 19.41 -5.92
C ARG A 34 2.33 18.76 -6.22
N GLN A 35 2.93 18.09 -5.24
CA GLN A 35 4.19 17.37 -5.43
C GLN A 35 4.03 16.18 -6.38
N HIS A 36 2.90 15.47 -6.33
CA HIS A 36 2.58 14.43 -7.29
C HIS A 36 2.44 14.99 -8.72
N TRP A 37 1.71 16.09 -8.91
CA TRP A 37 1.57 16.75 -10.21
C TRP A 37 2.93 17.20 -10.77
N LEU A 38 3.79 17.78 -9.93
CA LEU A 38 5.15 18.17 -10.33
C LEU A 38 6.01 16.96 -10.71
N SER A 39 5.84 15.80 -10.06
CA SER A 39 6.57 14.58 -10.41
C SER A 39 6.19 13.98 -11.76
N LEU A 40 5.00 14.32 -12.28
CA LEU A 40 4.53 13.91 -13.61
C LEU A 40 5.09 14.79 -14.73
N SER A 41 5.68 15.95 -14.39
CA SER A 41 6.33 16.82 -15.36
C SER A 41 7.59 16.14 -15.93
N PRO A 42 7.76 16.09 -17.27
CA PRO A 42 8.96 15.53 -17.89
C PRO A 42 10.22 16.39 -17.66
N GLN A 43 10.07 17.62 -17.15
CA GLN A 43 11.17 18.48 -16.76
C GLN A 43 11.11 18.82 -15.26
N PRO A 44 12.26 18.86 -14.56
CA PRO A 44 12.32 19.30 -13.18
C PRO A 44 11.99 20.79 -13.12
N LEU A 45 10.77 21.11 -12.68
CA LEU A 45 10.34 22.46 -12.41
C LEU A 45 10.61 22.76 -10.93
N ASP A 46 11.43 23.77 -10.63
CA ASP A 46 11.68 24.25 -9.27
C ASP A 46 10.50 25.11 -8.78
N ILE A 47 9.34 24.45 -8.63
CA ILE A 47 8.10 25.06 -8.16
C ILE A 47 7.89 24.64 -6.71
N LYS A 48 7.81 25.63 -5.83
CA LYS A 48 7.52 25.43 -4.41
C LYS A 48 6.03 25.05 -4.26
N PRO A 49 5.71 23.92 -3.58
CA PRO A 49 4.33 23.47 -3.41
C PRO A 49 3.42 24.49 -2.72
N ASN A 50 3.98 25.35 -1.86
CA ASN A 50 3.21 26.29 -1.04
C ASN A 50 3.05 27.68 -1.69
N GLY A 51 3.52 27.88 -2.92
CA GLY A 51 3.42 29.15 -3.64
C GLY A 51 2.35 29.15 -4.73
N TRP A 52 2.04 30.34 -5.23
CA TRP A 52 1.20 30.54 -6.42
C TRP A 52 1.89 29.96 -7.65
N LEU A 53 1.16 29.27 -8.52
CA LEU A 53 1.73 28.49 -9.61
C LEU A 53 2.21 29.37 -10.77
N LEU A 54 1.34 30.28 -11.24
CA LEU A 54 1.60 31.10 -12.43
C LEU A 54 2.85 31.98 -12.30
N PRO A 55 3.12 32.68 -11.18
CA PRO A 55 4.36 33.46 -11.04
C PRO A 55 5.62 32.60 -11.08
N GLN A 56 5.56 31.38 -10.54
CA GLN A 56 6.68 30.45 -10.52
C GLN A 56 6.95 29.85 -11.91
N LEU A 57 5.89 29.54 -12.66
CA LEU A 57 6.01 29.09 -14.06
C LEU A 57 6.58 30.18 -14.97
N PHE A 58 6.16 31.44 -14.77
CA PHE A 58 6.71 32.57 -15.51
C PHE A 58 8.22 32.73 -15.24
N ASN A 59 8.63 32.67 -13.98
CA ASN A 59 10.04 32.76 -13.59
C ASN A 59 10.88 31.59 -14.12
N ALA A 60 10.35 30.35 -14.07
CA ALA A 60 11.03 29.17 -14.60
C ALA A 60 11.29 29.28 -16.11
N HIS A 61 10.37 29.84 -16.89
CA HIS A 61 10.56 30.08 -18.32
C HIS A 61 11.60 31.18 -18.62
N THR A 62 11.68 32.23 -17.80
CA THR A 62 12.70 33.27 -17.97
C THR A 62 14.11 32.78 -17.64
N ALA A 63 14.26 31.86 -16.68
CA ALA A 63 15.56 31.26 -16.36
C ALA A 63 16.05 30.31 -17.47
N ALA A 64 15.16 29.53 -18.08
CA ALA A 64 15.50 28.60 -19.15
C ALA A 64 15.91 29.29 -20.47
N SER A 65 15.53 30.55 -20.68
CA SER A 65 15.83 31.33 -21.89
C SER A 65 17.16 32.09 -21.84
N VAL A 66 17.83 32.14 -20.68
CA VAL A 66 19.14 32.80 -20.51
C VAL A 66 20.31 31.84 -20.73
N THR A 67 20.09 30.52 -20.66
CA THR A 67 21.17 29.51 -20.68
C THR A 67 21.56 29.00 -22.08
N THR A 68 20.98 29.54 -23.15
CA THR A 68 21.27 29.14 -24.53
C THR A 68 21.97 30.27 -25.31
N GLY A 69 23.23 30.54 -24.98
CA GLY A 69 24.16 31.35 -25.79
C GLY A 69 25.50 30.62 -25.98
N PRO A 70 26.13 30.64 -27.16
CA PRO A 70 27.34 29.86 -27.44
C PRO A 70 28.66 30.61 -27.15
N GLY A 71 29.66 29.87 -26.64
CA GLY A 71 31.08 30.26 -26.53
C GLY A 71 31.44 30.91 -25.19
N VAL A 72 32.58 30.64 -24.54
CA VAL A 72 33.92 30.30 -25.04
C VAL A 72 34.71 29.63 -23.89
N ALA A 73 35.53 28.64 -24.24
CA ALA A 73 36.50 27.99 -23.37
C ALA A 73 37.61 28.95 -22.93
N SER A 74 38.04 28.88 -21.67
CA SER A 74 39.38 29.33 -21.27
C SER A 74 39.91 28.48 -20.13
N GLU A 75 40.95 27.72 -20.46
CA GLU A 75 41.91 27.17 -19.51
C GLU A 75 42.48 28.26 -18.58
N ARG A 76 42.75 27.90 -17.32
CA ARG A 76 44.01 28.16 -16.60
C ARG A 76 43.95 27.62 -15.17
N ALA A 77 44.74 26.58 -14.92
CA ALA A 77 45.49 26.44 -13.66
C ALA A 77 46.91 27.05 -13.92
N PRO A 78 47.65 27.54 -12.90
CA PRO A 78 48.26 26.63 -11.92
C PRO A 78 48.44 27.16 -10.47
N GLY A 79 48.46 26.21 -9.54
CA GLY A 79 49.47 26.09 -8.47
C GLY A 79 49.44 27.04 -7.26
N ARG A 80 49.24 26.46 -6.06
CA ARG A 80 50.25 26.53 -4.99
C ARG A 80 50.00 25.52 -3.87
N TYR A 81 51.04 24.75 -3.59
CA TYR A 81 51.28 24.01 -2.36
C TYR A 81 51.47 25.00 -1.20
N GLU A 82 50.90 24.69 -0.04
CA GLU A 82 51.56 24.91 1.25
C GLU A 82 50.98 23.91 2.28
N SER A 83 51.90 23.16 2.90
CA SER A 83 51.67 22.20 3.96
C SER A 83 51.90 22.85 5.33
N TRP A 84 51.48 22.11 6.38
CA TRP A 84 51.76 22.20 7.84
C TRP A 84 50.44 22.34 8.62
N SER A 85 50.22 21.71 9.76
CA SER A 85 50.65 20.46 10.40
C SER A 85 49.82 20.36 11.69
N ASP A 86 49.50 19.13 12.07
CA ASP A 86 49.10 18.61 13.38
C ASP A 86 48.86 19.58 14.54
N THR A 87 47.65 19.52 15.11
CA THR A 87 47.49 19.29 16.57
C THR A 87 46.08 18.82 16.91
N ALA A 88 45.98 17.57 17.35
CA ALA A 88 44.84 17.03 18.08
C ALA A 88 44.75 17.67 19.49
N PRO A 89 43.55 17.61 20.10
CA PRO A 89 43.51 16.82 21.34
C PRO A 89 42.31 15.87 21.42
N ALA A 90 42.47 14.95 22.37
CA ALA A 90 41.81 13.67 22.54
C ALA A 90 40.33 13.72 22.97
N ALA A 91 39.59 12.79 22.37
CA ALA A 91 38.70 11.79 22.97
C ALA A 91 37.94 12.12 24.28
N SER A 92 36.62 12.10 24.18
CA SER A 92 35.74 11.51 25.20
C SER A 92 34.81 10.48 24.52
N SER A 93 35.17 9.21 24.66
CA SER A 93 34.43 8.06 24.16
C SER A 93 33.22 7.75 25.03
N SER A 94 32.00 8.05 24.54
CA SER A 94 30.79 7.39 25.03
C SER A 94 30.50 6.19 24.13
N SER A 95 30.84 4.99 24.59
CA SER A 95 30.51 3.73 23.93
C SER A 95 28.99 3.52 23.94
N ALA A 96 28.32 3.86 22.85
CA ALA A 96 27.00 3.34 22.57
C ALA A 96 27.16 1.86 22.16
N ALA A 97 26.69 0.97 23.03
CA ALA A 97 26.70 -0.47 22.78
C ALA A 97 25.99 -0.81 21.46
N PRO A 98 26.46 -1.80 20.69
CA PRO A 98 25.78 -2.24 19.48
C PRO A 98 24.38 -2.74 19.83
N ALA A 99 23.38 -2.27 19.09
CA ALA A 99 22.00 -2.75 19.19
C ALA A 99 21.99 -4.26 18.97
N LYS A 100 21.73 -5.03 20.04
CA LYS A 100 21.55 -6.47 19.96
C LYS A 100 20.40 -6.78 19.02
N SER A 101 20.60 -7.72 18.11
CA SER A 101 19.55 -8.17 17.20
C SER A 101 18.43 -8.83 18.02
N LEU A 102 17.18 -8.68 17.56
CA LEU A 102 16.01 -9.26 18.21
C LEU A 102 16.10 -10.80 18.33
N ALA A 103 16.96 -11.43 17.52
CA ALA A 103 17.20 -12.87 17.54
C ALA A 103 18.03 -13.34 18.74
N ASP A 104 18.86 -12.48 19.35
CA ASP A 104 19.88 -12.88 20.33
C ASP A 104 19.39 -12.83 21.79
N SER A 105 18.13 -12.47 22.03
CA SER A 105 17.57 -12.26 23.38
C SER A 105 16.26 -13.01 23.64
N MET A 106 16.17 -14.26 23.20
CA MET A 106 15.01 -15.13 23.46
C MET A 106 15.27 -16.07 24.65
N PRO A 107 14.58 -15.92 25.78
CA PRO A 107 14.64 -16.89 26.87
C PRO A 107 13.95 -18.19 26.47
N THR A 108 14.55 -19.32 26.84
CA THR A 108 14.05 -20.68 26.65
C THR A 108 12.82 -20.92 27.53
N GLY A 109 11.64 -20.58 27.02
CA GLY A 109 10.38 -20.88 27.71
C GLY A 109 9.25 -19.91 27.37
N TYR A 110 8.86 -19.82 26.11
CA TYR A 110 7.65 -19.09 25.73
C TYR A 110 6.74 -19.92 24.85
N ARG A 111 5.46 -19.88 25.24
CA ARG A 111 4.35 -20.61 24.61
C ARG A 111 4.24 -20.14 23.16
N ASN A 112 4.39 -21.09 22.25
CA ASN A 112 4.02 -20.95 20.84
C ASN A 112 2.62 -20.31 20.79
N HIS A 113 2.41 -19.27 19.99
CA HIS A 113 1.11 -18.60 19.88
C HIS A 113 0.07 -19.58 19.31
N GLY A 114 -0.52 -20.38 20.20
CA GLY A 114 -1.66 -21.26 20.06
C GLY A 114 -1.90 -21.84 18.66
N GLY A 115 -1.22 -22.94 18.33
CA GLY A 115 -1.72 -23.95 17.38
C GLY A 115 -1.92 -23.56 15.93
N ALA A 116 -1.66 -22.30 15.52
CA ALA A 116 -1.65 -21.95 14.10
C ALA A 116 -0.41 -22.57 13.45
N GLU A 117 -0.62 -23.44 12.47
CA GLU A 117 0.49 -24.01 11.71
C GLU A 117 1.30 -22.87 11.08
N CYS A 118 2.63 -22.99 11.16
CA CYS A 118 3.50 -22.07 10.44
C CYS A 118 3.36 -22.34 8.96
N VAL A 119 2.68 -21.44 8.25
CA VAL A 119 2.43 -21.59 6.83
C VAL A 119 2.98 -20.39 6.08
N ARG A 120 3.78 -20.67 5.05
CA ARG A 120 4.21 -19.72 4.04
C ARG A 120 4.18 -20.43 2.68
N PRO A 121 3.14 -20.23 1.87
CA PRO A 121 3.05 -20.84 0.55
C PRO A 121 4.25 -20.49 -0.33
N PRO A 122 4.63 -21.37 -1.27
CA PRO A 122 5.66 -21.06 -2.26
C PRO A 122 5.29 -19.79 -3.05
N THR A 123 6.22 -18.85 -3.08
CA THR A 123 6.11 -17.59 -3.83
C THR A 123 7.40 -17.35 -4.62
N GLN A 124 7.34 -16.45 -5.60
CA GLN A 124 8.51 -16.04 -6.38
C GLN A 124 8.98 -14.66 -5.93
N ASP A 125 10.30 -14.43 -5.90
CA ASP A 125 10.83 -13.08 -5.73
C ASP A 125 10.32 -12.21 -6.89
N ILE A 126 9.77 -11.02 -6.59
CA ILE A 126 9.20 -10.15 -7.62
C ILE A 126 10.24 -9.73 -8.67
N ARG A 127 11.54 -9.79 -8.33
CA ARG A 127 12.64 -9.46 -9.24
C ARG A 127 12.91 -10.56 -10.27
N ASP A 128 12.50 -11.78 -9.97
CA ASP A 128 12.77 -12.98 -10.77
C ASP A 128 11.59 -13.35 -11.70
N VAL A 129 10.48 -12.61 -11.62
CA VAL A 129 9.32 -12.80 -12.48
C VAL A 129 9.61 -12.25 -13.88
N GLU A 130 9.30 -13.04 -14.92
CA GLU A 130 9.39 -12.60 -16.31
C GLU A 130 8.49 -11.38 -16.55
N ARG A 131 9.09 -10.27 -16.99
CA ARG A 131 8.40 -9.00 -17.19
C ARG A 131 7.49 -9.07 -18.42
N GLY A 132 6.20 -8.84 -18.22
CA GLY A 132 5.24 -8.72 -19.32
C GLY A 132 5.69 -7.62 -20.27
N ALA A 133 5.88 -7.99 -21.55
CA ALA A 133 6.34 -7.02 -22.52
C ALA A 133 5.19 -6.06 -22.87
N VAL A 134 5.48 -4.77 -22.94
CA VAL A 134 4.51 -3.75 -23.35
C VAL A 134 5.15 -2.92 -24.44
N TYR A 135 4.63 -3.05 -25.65
CA TYR A 135 5.06 -2.27 -26.80
C TYR A 135 4.00 -1.23 -27.13
N ARG A 136 4.44 -0.05 -27.54
CA ARG A 136 3.59 1.03 -28.07
C ARG A 136 3.97 1.30 -29.52
N TRP A 137 3.00 1.37 -30.41
CA TRP A 137 3.22 1.82 -31.78
C TRP A 137 2.13 2.79 -32.22
N THR A 138 2.38 3.51 -33.31
CA THR A 138 1.38 4.37 -33.94
C THR A 138 1.13 3.81 -35.33
N ASP A 139 -0.12 3.55 -35.70
CA ASP A 139 -0.45 3.03 -37.02
C ASP A 139 -0.35 4.11 -38.11
N SER A 140 -0.60 3.71 -39.36
CA SER A 140 -0.60 4.59 -40.53
C SER A 140 -1.68 5.69 -40.49
N GLU A 141 -2.69 5.55 -39.64
CA GLU A 141 -3.75 6.54 -39.42
C GLU A 141 -3.41 7.51 -38.27
N GLY A 142 -2.25 7.35 -37.63
CA GLY A 142 -1.81 8.19 -36.52
C GLY A 142 -2.37 7.75 -35.17
N LYS A 143 -3.02 6.58 -35.07
CA LYS A 143 -3.61 6.06 -33.83
C LYS A 143 -2.58 5.28 -33.04
N VAL A 144 -2.48 5.57 -31.75
CA VAL A 144 -1.58 4.89 -30.81
C VAL A 144 -2.20 3.57 -30.35
N HIS A 145 -1.41 2.50 -30.40
CA HIS A 145 -1.74 1.14 -29.98
C HIS A 145 -0.76 0.64 -28.92
N PHE A 146 -1.20 -0.34 -28.13
CA PHE A 146 -0.40 -1.04 -27.15
C PHE A 146 -0.59 -2.55 -27.30
N GLY A 147 0.46 -3.33 -27.03
CA GLY A 147 0.40 -4.79 -27.14
C GLY A 147 1.55 -5.50 -26.44
N ASP A 148 1.41 -6.81 -26.33
CA ASP A 148 2.38 -7.72 -25.69
C ASP A 148 3.50 -8.18 -26.63
N ARG A 149 3.39 -7.85 -27.93
CA ARG A 149 4.35 -8.14 -28.99
C ARG A 149 4.60 -6.90 -29.85
N PRO A 150 5.81 -6.72 -30.38
CA PRO A 150 6.08 -5.63 -31.32
C PRO A 150 5.41 -5.96 -32.65
N GLN A 151 4.31 -5.27 -32.98
CA GLN A 151 3.57 -5.49 -34.23
C GLN A 151 4.17 -4.74 -35.43
N GLN A 152 5.06 -3.77 -35.19
CA GLN A 152 5.66 -2.95 -36.25
C GLN A 152 7.13 -2.65 -35.93
N ASN A 153 7.95 -2.52 -36.99
CA ASN A 153 9.32 -2.03 -36.88
C ASN A 153 9.28 -0.57 -36.39
N GLY A 154 9.86 -0.32 -35.22
CA GLY A 154 9.82 0.99 -34.56
C GLY A 154 8.81 1.10 -33.40
N ALA A 155 8.16 0.00 -33.01
CA ALA A 155 7.40 -0.03 -31.76
C ALA A 155 8.31 0.31 -30.56
N GLU A 156 7.88 1.27 -29.75
CA GLU A 156 8.55 1.68 -28.52
C GLU A 156 8.36 0.60 -27.46
N ASP A 157 9.47 0.04 -26.97
CA ASP A 157 9.45 -0.91 -25.86
C ASP A 157 9.26 -0.16 -24.53
N LEU A 158 8.04 -0.22 -24.01
CA LEU A 158 7.64 0.33 -22.72
C LEU A 158 7.63 -0.73 -21.61
N SER A 159 8.15 -1.94 -21.87
CA SER A 159 8.14 -3.03 -20.90
C SER A 159 8.84 -2.63 -19.61
N LYS A 160 9.96 -1.90 -19.66
CA LYS A 160 10.62 -1.40 -18.43
C LYS A 160 9.76 -0.39 -17.65
N LYS A 161 8.91 0.37 -18.34
CA LYS A 161 8.02 1.38 -17.75
C LYS A 161 6.76 0.75 -17.14
N TYR A 162 6.26 -0.34 -17.74
CA TYR A 162 5.01 -1.00 -17.32
C TYR A 162 5.19 -2.38 -16.66
N ALA A 163 6.41 -2.92 -16.59
CA ALA A 163 6.72 -4.19 -15.92
C ALA A 163 6.30 -4.24 -14.45
N ALA A 164 6.08 -3.07 -13.82
CA ALA A 164 5.63 -3.00 -12.44
C ALA A 164 4.10 -3.17 -12.27
N ALA A 165 3.31 -3.10 -13.35
CA ALA A 165 1.86 -2.93 -13.23
C ALA A 165 1.05 -4.23 -13.15
N THR A 166 1.60 -5.40 -13.53
CA THR A 166 0.81 -6.63 -13.75
C THR A 166 1.40 -7.91 -13.14
N GLN A 167 2.34 -7.80 -12.19
CA GLN A 167 3.17 -8.96 -11.80
C GLN A 167 3.10 -9.35 -10.33
N GLY A 168 2.49 -8.51 -9.50
CA GLY A 168 2.41 -8.76 -8.06
C GLY A 168 1.55 -9.97 -7.72
N VAL A 169 0.52 -10.24 -8.53
CA VAL A 169 -0.45 -11.30 -8.27
C VAL A 169 -0.69 -12.12 -9.53
N ARG A 170 -0.67 -13.43 -9.37
CA ARG A 170 -1.19 -14.39 -10.34
C ARG A 170 -2.48 -14.98 -9.76
N LEU A 171 -3.63 -14.48 -10.23
CA LEU A 171 -4.93 -14.99 -9.81
C LEU A 171 -5.35 -16.18 -10.69
N VAL A 172 -5.56 -17.33 -10.06
CA VAL A 172 -6.18 -18.53 -10.64
C VAL A 172 -7.55 -18.69 -9.99
N MET A 173 -8.58 -18.94 -10.80
CA MET A 173 -9.95 -19.11 -10.34
C MET A 173 -10.50 -20.46 -10.74
N GLU A 174 -11.21 -21.08 -9.80
CA GLU A 174 -11.95 -22.33 -9.98
C GLU A 174 -13.43 -22.09 -9.71
N TYR A 175 -14.30 -22.72 -10.52
CA TYR A 175 -15.75 -22.53 -10.48
C TYR A 175 -16.46 -23.89 -10.32
N PRO A 176 -16.53 -24.46 -9.11
CA PRO A 176 -17.13 -25.78 -8.92
C PRO A 176 -18.62 -25.80 -9.31
N GLY A 177 -18.96 -26.59 -10.32
CA GLY A 177 -20.34 -26.80 -10.75
C GLY A 177 -20.98 -25.66 -11.56
N TRP A 178 -20.20 -24.69 -12.06
CA TRP A 178 -20.71 -23.61 -12.92
C TRP A 178 -19.63 -23.02 -13.82
N ALA A 179 -20.04 -22.22 -14.82
CA ALA A 179 -19.12 -21.68 -15.82
C ALA A 179 -18.32 -20.44 -15.37
N GLY A 180 -18.59 -19.92 -14.17
CA GLY A 180 -18.08 -18.61 -13.74
C GLY A 180 -18.82 -17.44 -14.38
N ASP A 181 -18.30 -16.23 -14.14
CA ASP A 181 -18.81 -14.97 -14.70
C ASP A 181 -17.61 -14.11 -15.12
N ALA A 182 -17.48 -13.84 -16.43
CA ALA A 182 -16.33 -13.14 -16.99
C ALA A 182 -16.18 -11.70 -16.49
N GLN A 183 -17.29 -11.01 -16.20
CA GLN A 183 -17.25 -9.64 -15.69
C GLN A 183 -16.79 -9.63 -14.23
N LEU A 184 -17.33 -10.53 -13.41
CA LEU A 184 -16.91 -10.68 -12.02
C LEU A 184 -15.44 -11.11 -11.92
N GLU A 185 -15.00 -12.06 -12.76
CA GLU A 185 -13.61 -12.47 -12.88
C GLU A 185 -12.68 -11.29 -13.18
N PHE A 186 -13.04 -10.46 -14.18
CA PHE A 186 -12.26 -9.27 -14.50
C PHE A 186 -12.18 -8.30 -13.32
N GLN A 187 -13.28 -8.11 -12.58
CA GLN A 187 -13.29 -7.27 -11.38
C GLN A 187 -12.40 -7.86 -10.28
N LEU A 188 -12.50 -9.15 -9.99
CA LEU A 188 -11.66 -9.84 -8.99
C LEU A 188 -10.16 -9.73 -9.30
N ARG A 189 -9.78 -9.84 -10.58
CA ARG A 189 -8.38 -9.63 -11.02
C ARG A 189 -7.91 -8.19 -10.71
N ARG A 190 -8.75 -7.20 -11.00
CA ARG A 190 -8.45 -5.79 -10.69
C ARG A 190 -8.36 -5.51 -9.20
N GLU A 191 -9.25 -6.09 -8.39
CA GLU A 191 -9.20 -5.99 -6.92
C GLU A 191 -7.89 -6.58 -6.38
N ALA A 192 -7.49 -7.76 -6.87
CA ALA A 192 -6.23 -8.40 -6.47
C ALA A 192 -5.01 -7.51 -6.77
N ASP A 193 -4.92 -6.94 -7.98
CA ASP A 193 -3.83 -6.05 -8.36
C ASP A 193 -3.81 -4.75 -7.53
N LEU A 194 -4.98 -4.21 -7.22
CA LEU A 194 -5.11 -3.02 -6.39
C LEU A 194 -4.69 -3.31 -4.95
N LEU A 195 -5.19 -4.39 -4.37
CA LEU A 195 -4.83 -4.84 -3.02
C LEU A 195 -3.32 -5.02 -2.88
N TYR A 196 -2.69 -5.70 -3.84
CA TYR A 196 -1.26 -5.89 -3.82
C TYR A 196 -0.50 -4.56 -3.79
N ARG A 197 -0.90 -3.60 -4.63
CA ARG A 197 -0.28 -2.26 -4.68
C ARG A 197 -0.44 -1.49 -3.38
N VAL A 198 -1.61 -1.58 -2.73
CA VAL A 198 -1.84 -0.90 -1.45
C VAL A 198 -1.06 -1.60 -0.33
N LEU A 199 -1.17 -2.93 -0.21
CA LEU A 199 -0.52 -3.73 0.82
C LEU A 199 1.00 -3.57 0.80
N THR A 200 1.61 -3.60 -0.39
CA THR A 200 3.07 -3.48 -0.54
C THR A 200 3.64 -2.12 -0.12
N ARG A 201 2.83 -1.06 0.07
CA ARG A 201 3.29 0.20 0.66
C ARG A 201 3.75 0.03 2.10
N PHE A 202 3.16 -0.93 2.81
CA PHE A 202 3.49 -1.28 4.19
C PHE A 202 4.56 -2.37 4.29
N ILE A 203 5.04 -2.91 3.18
CA ILE A 203 6.03 -3.99 3.17
C ILE A 203 7.32 -3.47 2.53
N PRO A 204 8.51 -3.68 3.14
CA PRO A 204 9.76 -3.27 2.51
C PRO A 204 9.93 -3.91 1.12
N GLN A 205 10.43 -3.14 0.15
CA GLN A 205 10.56 -3.60 -1.24
C GLN A 205 11.35 -4.90 -1.40
N LYS A 206 12.38 -5.11 -0.57
CA LYS A 206 13.16 -6.36 -0.53
C LYS A 206 12.33 -7.62 -0.22
N ALA A 207 11.14 -7.45 0.34
CA ALA A 207 10.22 -8.50 0.72
C ALA A 207 9.06 -8.67 -0.27
N TRP A 208 8.98 -7.85 -1.33
CA TRP A 208 7.93 -7.99 -2.33
C TRP A 208 8.09 -9.31 -3.07
N ARG A 209 7.03 -10.12 -3.10
CA ARG A 209 6.94 -11.41 -3.79
C ARG A 209 5.81 -11.34 -4.82
N GLN A 210 5.88 -12.14 -5.88
CA GLN A 210 4.67 -12.47 -6.65
C GLN A 210 3.85 -13.50 -5.86
N ILE A 211 2.55 -13.23 -5.74
CA ILE A 211 1.60 -14.08 -5.00
C ILE A 211 0.80 -14.91 -5.98
N ASN A 212 0.85 -16.23 -5.82
CA ASN A 212 -0.05 -17.15 -6.49
C ASN A 212 -1.34 -17.22 -5.67
N LEU A 213 -2.37 -16.55 -6.13
CA LEU A 213 -3.67 -16.48 -5.46
C LEU A 213 -4.61 -17.46 -6.13
N ASN A 214 -5.04 -18.49 -5.40
CA ASN A 214 -6.03 -19.44 -5.89
C ASN A 214 -7.37 -19.16 -5.22
N LEU A 215 -8.40 -18.91 -6.02
CA LEU A 215 -9.73 -18.57 -5.55
C LEU A 215 -10.74 -19.58 -6.08
N VAL A 216 -11.46 -20.24 -5.17
CA VAL A 216 -12.55 -21.17 -5.48
C VAL A 216 -13.86 -20.44 -5.24
N LEU A 217 -14.53 -20.05 -6.32
CA LEU A 217 -15.80 -19.32 -6.26
C LEU A 217 -16.97 -20.26 -6.52
N PHE A 218 -17.83 -20.44 -5.52
CA PHE A 218 -19.06 -21.20 -5.65
C PHE A 218 -20.18 -20.32 -6.23
N ALA A 219 -21.10 -20.93 -6.98
CA ALA A 219 -22.22 -20.22 -7.61
C ALA A 219 -23.19 -19.58 -6.61
N SER A 220 -23.28 -20.12 -5.40
CA SER A 220 -24.20 -19.67 -4.35
C SER A 220 -23.66 -19.98 -2.95
N GLN A 221 -24.24 -19.33 -1.94
CA GLN A 221 -23.96 -19.61 -0.53
C GLN A 221 -24.25 -21.07 -0.17
N SER A 222 -25.33 -21.65 -0.71
CA SER A 222 -25.70 -23.05 -0.45
C SER A 222 -24.63 -24.03 -0.94
N ALA A 223 -24.09 -23.84 -2.14
CA ALA A 223 -23.05 -24.69 -2.70
C ALA A 223 -21.73 -24.61 -1.90
N PHE A 224 -21.38 -23.41 -1.43
CA PHE A 224 -20.25 -23.23 -0.53
C PHE A 224 -20.49 -23.88 0.84
N ASP A 225 -21.68 -23.74 1.41
CA ASP A 225 -22.03 -24.32 2.71
C ASP A 225 -21.98 -25.85 2.67
N GLU A 226 -22.45 -26.46 1.58
CA GLU A 226 -22.34 -27.92 1.33
C GLU A 226 -20.88 -28.37 1.27
N PHE A 227 -20.04 -27.68 0.48
CA PHE A 227 -18.62 -27.96 0.40
C PHE A 227 -17.94 -27.83 1.78
N ARG A 228 -18.18 -26.72 2.47
CA ARG A 228 -17.62 -26.42 3.79
C ARG A 228 -17.99 -27.48 4.83
N GLN A 229 -19.24 -27.95 4.82
CA GLN A 229 -19.69 -29.04 5.70
C GLN A 229 -18.94 -30.35 5.41
N GLN A 230 -18.73 -30.68 4.13
CA GLN A 230 -17.96 -31.88 3.75
C GLN A 230 -16.50 -31.80 4.20
N GLN A 231 -15.91 -30.59 4.25
CA GLN A 231 -14.55 -30.37 4.75
C GLN A 231 -14.46 -30.35 6.28
N GLY A 232 -15.59 -30.42 7.02
CA GLY A 232 -15.60 -30.27 8.48
C GLY A 232 -15.17 -28.88 8.95
N ALA A 233 -15.25 -27.87 8.09
CA ALA A 233 -14.90 -26.49 8.41
C ALA A 233 -16.01 -25.81 9.25
N ASN A 234 -15.67 -24.70 9.90
CA ASN A 234 -16.59 -24.00 10.82
C ASN A 234 -17.85 -23.49 10.08
N SER A 235 -19.03 -23.85 10.60
CA SER A 235 -20.33 -23.52 10.02
C SER A 235 -20.72 -22.03 10.07
N GLY A 236 -19.97 -21.20 10.79
CA GLY A 236 -20.16 -19.74 10.82
C GLY A 236 -19.40 -18.99 9.72
N TRP A 237 -18.41 -19.60 9.06
CA TRP A 237 -17.55 -18.90 8.10
C TRP A 237 -18.25 -18.70 6.76
N MET A 238 -18.49 -17.45 6.34
CA MET A 238 -19.06 -17.15 5.01
C MET A 238 -18.05 -17.29 3.87
N ALA A 239 -16.76 -17.22 4.20
CA ALA A 239 -15.61 -17.46 3.35
C ALA A 239 -14.42 -17.80 4.27
N TYR A 240 -13.35 -18.37 3.70
CA TYR A 240 -12.08 -18.52 4.40
C TYR A 240 -10.93 -18.74 3.44
N TYR A 241 -9.74 -18.33 3.86
CA TYR A 241 -8.47 -18.69 3.25
C TYR A 241 -7.81 -19.84 4.02
N SER A 242 -7.47 -20.91 3.30
CA SER A 242 -6.62 -21.98 3.80
C SER A 242 -5.17 -21.71 3.42
N GLY A 243 -4.33 -21.40 4.41
CA GLY A 243 -2.89 -21.26 4.22
C GLY A 243 -2.24 -22.54 3.68
N GLY A 244 -2.61 -23.70 4.25
CA GLY A 244 -2.02 -24.99 3.88
C GLY A 244 -2.28 -25.40 2.43
N HIS A 245 -3.45 -25.06 1.91
CA HIS A 245 -3.81 -25.30 0.50
C HIS A 245 -3.49 -24.11 -0.41
N ASN A 246 -3.13 -22.95 0.16
CA ASN A 246 -2.99 -21.67 -0.54
C ASN A 246 -4.23 -21.37 -1.41
N GLN A 247 -5.43 -21.53 -0.82
CA GLN A 247 -6.71 -21.40 -1.51
C GLN A 247 -7.70 -20.60 -0.67
N ALA A 248 -8.36 -19.62 -1.30
CA ALA A 248 -9.49 -18.90 -0.74
C ALA A 248 -10.80 -19.50 -1.27
N TYR A 249 -11.74 -19.80 -0.38
CA TYR A 249 -13.04 -20.36 -0.70
C TYR A 249 -14.14 -19.37 -0.33
N LEU A 250 -15.02 -19.05 -1.28
CA LEU A 250 -16.13 -18.13 -1.06
C LEU A 250 -17.28 -18.37 -2.03
N ALA A 251 -18.47 -17.93 -1.65
CA ALA A 251 -19.65 -17.94 -2.52
C ALA A 251 -19.84 -16.60 -3.25
N ARG A 252 -20.35 -16.68 -4.49
CA ARG A 252 -20.99 -15.53 -5.13
C ARG A 252 -22.21 -15.12 -4.31
N GLN A 253 -22.28 -13.83 -4.00
CA GLN A 253 -23.35 -13.20 -3.24
C GLN A 253 -24.39 -12.62 -4.21
N GLN A 254 -25.58 -12.28 -3.70
CA GLN A 254 -26.64 -11.73 -4.54
C GLN A 254 -26.26 -10.44 -5.27
N ARG A 255 -25.35 -9.64 -4.69
CA ARG A 255 -24.73 -8.50 -5.39
C ARG A 255 -23.23 -8.69 -5.40
N ASP A 256 -22.65 -8.55 -6.58
CA ASP A 256 -21.22 -8.74 -6.81
C ASP A 256 -20.35 -7.83 -5.92
N GLU A 257 -20.84 -6.66 -5.53
CA GLU A 257 -20.17 -5.78 -4.55
C GLU A 257 -19.84 -6.48 -3.23
N TRP A 258 -20.72 -7.36 -2.72
CA TRP A 258 -20.47 -8.14 -1.51
C TRP A 258 -19.45 -9.24 -1.77
N THR A 259 -19.50 -9.88 -2.95
CA THR A 259 -18.49 -10.87 -3.36
C THR A 259 -17.11 -10.23 -3.48
N LEU A 260 -16.98 -9.08 -4.14
CA LEU A 260 -15.71 -8.36 -4.25
C LEU A 260 -15.18 -7.96 -2.87
N ARG A 261 -16.07 -7.56 -1.96
CA ARG A 261 -15.68 -7.18 -0.61
C ARG A 261 -15.14 -8.37 0.19
N ILE A 262 -15.85 -9.49 0.20
CA ILE A 262 -15.39 -10.74 0.84
C ILE A 262 -14.11 -11.24 0.17
N ALA A 263 -14.04 -11.17 -1.16
CA ALA A 263 -12.83 -11.54 -1.89
C ALA A 263 -11.64 -10.69 -1.47
N ARG A 264 -11.80 -9.38 -1.26
CA ARG A 264 -10.70 -8.54 -0.79
C ARG A 264 -10.17 -8.98 0.58
N HIS A 265 -11.06 -9.37 1.48
CA HIS A 265 -10.71 -9.91 2.78
C HIS A 265 -9.83 -11.16 2.64
N GLU A 266 -10.31 -12.17 1.92
CA GLU A 266 -9.58 -13.45 1.76
C GLU A 266 -8.31 -13.32 0.93
N MET A 267 -8.32 -12.46 -0.10
CA MET A 267 -7.14 -12.16 -0.90
C MET A 267 -6.04 -11.49 -0.05
N THR A 268 -6.43 -10.66 0.92
CA THR A 268 -5.48 -10.03 1.84
C THR A 268 -4.78 -11.09 2.70
N HIS A 269 -5.52 -12.06 3.24
CA HIS A 269 -4.94 -13.21 3.95
C HIS A 269 -3.93 -13.95 3.07
N ALA A 270 -4.32 -14.31 1.85
CA ALA A 270 -3.44 -15.01 0.90
C ALA A 270 -2.14 -14.23 0.62
N MET A 271 -2.24 -12.92 0.36
CA MET A 271 -1.07 -12.07 0.09
C MET A 271 -0.18 -11.92 1.32
N MET A 272 -0.76 -11.70 2.50
CA MET A 272 0.01 -11.60 3.74
C MET A 272 0.72 -12.91 4.06
N THR A 273 0.02 -14.05 4.03
CA THR A 273 0.63 -15.35 4.29
C THR A 273 1.73 -15.69 3.26
N GLY A 274 1.51 -15.40 1.97
CA GLY A 274 2.53 -15.61 0.94
C GLY A 274 3.78 -14.76 1.13
N MET A 275 3.63 -13.48 1.50
CA MET A 275 4.78 -12.59 1.69
C MET A 275 5.49 -12.83 3.04
N LEU A 276 4.72 -13.03 4.10
CA LEU A 276 5.16 -12.87 5.49
C LEU A 276 5.12 -14.16 6.31
N GLY A 277 4.46 -15.20 5.80
CA GLY A 277 4.06 -16.35 6.60
C GLY A 277 2.97 -16.00 7.62
N THR A 278 2.79 -16.87 8.62
CA THR A 278 1.84 -16.63 9.71
C THR A 278 2.23 -15.39 10.52
N THR A 279 1.32 -14.41 10.60
CA THR A 279 1.43 -13.17 11.41
C THR A 279 0.50 -13.25 12.63
N PRO A 280 0.60 -12.31 13.60
CA PRO A 280 -0.33 -12.26 14.73
C PRO A 280 -1.76 -12.10 14.23
N ILE A 281 -2.69 -12.84 14.83
CA ILE A 281 -4.08 -12.93 14.34
C ILE A 281 -4.77 -11.56 14.27
N TRP A 282 -4.58 -10.70 15.29
CA TRP A 282 -5.16 -9.35 15.26
C TRP A 282 -4.63 -8.52 14.09
N LEU A 283 -3.38 -8.75 13.66
CA LEU A 283 -2.76 -8.00 12.58
C LEU A 283 -3.21 -8.54 11.22
N SER A 284 -3.33 -9.86 11.04
CA SER A 284 -3.87 -10.45 9.80
C SER A 284 -5.33 -10.07 9.60
N GLU A 285 -6.18 -10.30 10.61
CA GLU A 285 -7.61 -9.95 10.52
C GLU A 285 -7.81 -8.44 10.42
N GLY A 286 -7.05 -7.65 11.16
CA GLY A 286 -7.15 -6.19 11.11
C GLY A 286 -6.76 -5.63 9.73
N MET A 287 -5.73 -6.18 9.09
CA MET A 287 -5.34 -5.81 7.73
C MET A 287 -6.37 -6.26 6.69
N ALA A 288 -6.92 -7.47 6.84
CA ALA A 288 -7.98 -7.97 5.97
C ALA A 288 -9.25 -7.11 6.06
N GLN A 289 -9.69 -6.78 7.27
CA GLN A 289 -10.82 -5.87 7.52
C GLN A 289 -10.56 -4.45 7.01
N TYR A 290 -9.33 -3.95 7.18
CA TYR A 290 -8.95 -2.63 6.66
C TYR A 290 -9.04 -2.59 5.14
N LEU A 291 -8.42 -3.57 4.46
CA LEU A 291 -8.39 -3.65 3.00
C LEU A 291 -9.72 -4.09 2.38
N GLU A 292 -10.59 -4.75 3.14
CA GLU A 292 -11.98 -5.01 2.76
C GLU A 292 -12.72 -3.71 2.38
N GLY A 293 -12.42 -2.61 3.09
CA GLY A 293 -12.98 -1.28 2.84
C GLY A 293 -12.42 -0.53 1.63
N LEU A 294 -11.49 -1.12 0.88
CA LEU A 294 -10.87 -0.48 -0.28
C LEU A 294 -11.87 -0.27 -1.41
N GLN A 295 -11.94 0.97 -1.87
CA GLN A 295 -12.77 1.40 -2.98
C GLN A 295 -11.93 2.16 -4.00
N TRP A 296 -12.21 1.93 -5.28
CA TRP A 296 -11.62 2.74 -6.35
C TRP A 296 -12.56 3.89 -6.69
N GLN A 297 -12.12 5.13 -6.45
CA GLN A 297 -12.89 6.31 -6.82
C GLN A 297 -12.06 7.20 -7.77
N MET A 298 -12.57 7.36 -8.99
CA MET A 298 -11.90 8.06 -10.10
C MET A 298 -10.52 7.45 -10.42
N ASN A 299 -9.46 7.98 -9.80
CA ASN A 299 -8.06 7.62 -10.03
C ASN A 299 -7.28 7.32 -8.74
N ALA A 300 -7.96 7.22 -7.60
CA ALA A 300 -7.33 6.94 -6.31
C ALA A 300 -8.04 5.78 -5.59
N GLY A 301 -7.25 4.97 -4.88
CA GLY A 301 -7.80 4.05 -3.89
C GLY A 301 -8.19 4.84 -2.64
N GLN A 302 -9.33 4.55 -2.03
CA GLN A 302 -9.69 5.13 -0.74
C GLN A 302 -10.19 4.06 0.22
N ILE A 303 -9.95 4.26 1.51
CA ILE A 303 -10.51 3.46 2.60
C ILE A 303 -11.08 4.43 3.63
N LYS A 304 -12.39 4.27 3.90
CA LYS A 304 -13.12 5.05 4.91
C LYS A 304 -13.17 4.27 6.22
N ALA A 305 -13.10 4.98 7.33
CA ALA A 305 -13.30 4.38 8.64
C ALA A 305 -14.73 3.87 8.82
N ASP A 306 -14.88 2.74 9.52
CA ASP A 306 -16.16 2.35 10.11
C ASP A 306 -16.40 3.19 11.37
N ALA A 307 -16.73 4.47 11.19
CA ALA A 307 -16.90 5.41 12.29
C ALA A 307 -17.98 4.94 13.28
N ALA A 308 -19.04 4.28 12.80
CA ALA A 308 -20.10 3.76 13.65
C ALA A 308 -19.59 2.59 14.52
N GLY A 309 -18.84 1.66 13.94
CA GLY A 309 -18.18 0.58 14.67
C GLY A 309 -17.16 1.09 15.69
N PHE A 310 -16.29 2.02 15.27
CA PHE A 310 -15.24 2.57 16.14
C PHE A 310 -15.82 3.35 17.32
N ASN A 311 -16.86 4.16 17.08
CA ASN A 311 -17.57 4.87 18.16
C ASN A 311 -18.26 3.88 19.13
N ARG A 312 -18.77 2.76 18.64
CA ARG A 312 -19.34 1.70 19.50
C ARG A 312 -18.27 1.07 20.39
N LEU A 313 -17.08 0.77 19.86
CA LEU A 313 -15.96 0.25 20.65
C LEU A 313 -15.58 1.23 21.77
N SER A 314 -15.52 2.52 21.44
CA SER A 314 -15.25 3.60 22.40
C SER A 314 -16.30 3.64 23.51
N ALA A 315 -17.59 3.64 23.14
CA ALA A 315 -18.71 3.67 24.08
C ALA A 315 -18.78 2.43 24.99
N GLN A 316 -18.32 1.27 24.52
CA GLN A 316 -18.24 0.03 25.30
C GLN A 316 -16.97 -0.08 26.15
N GLY A 317 -16.07 0.90 26.07
CA GLY A 317 -14.79 0.89 26.80
C GLY A 317 -13.75 -0.08 26.22
N LEU A 318 -13.97 -0.60 25.02
CA LEU A 318 -13.12 -1.59 24.33
C LEU A 318 -11.89 -0.94 23.67
N THR A 319 -11.15 -0.18 24.47
CA THR A 319 -10.04 0.69 24.03
C THR A 319 -8.66 0.11 24.31
N GLY A 320 -8.58 -1.11 24.86
CA GLY A 320 -7.32 -1.78 25.16
C GLY A 320 -6.62 -2.33 23.90
N PHE A 321 -5.60 -1.62 23.41
CA PHE A 321 -4.77 -2.05 22.27
C PHE A 321 -3.92 -3.27 22.65
N SER A 322 -3.19 -3.18 23.77
CA SER A 322 -2.26 -4.23 24.19
C SER A 322 -2.96 -5.54 24.55
N GLU A 323 -4.19 -5.44 25.05
CA GLU A 323 -5.03 -6.59 25.40
C GLU A 323 -5.31 -7.45 24.16
N LEU A 324 -5.83 -6.86 23.08
CA LEU A 324 -6.11 -7.61 21.85
C LEU A 324 -4.82 -8.04 21.14
N ALA A 325 -3.81 -7.17 21.11
CA ALA A 325 -2.53 -7.47 20.47
C ALA A 325 -1.82 -8.69 21.09
N GLY A 326 -2.07 -8.97 22.37
CA GLY A 326 -1.50 -10.09 23.10
C GLY A 326 -2.27 -11.41 23.01
N ARG A 327 -3.47 -11.44 22.41
CA ARG A 327 -4.29 -12.66 22.33
C ARG A 327 -3.70 -13.69 21.38
N SER A 328 -3.78 -14.95 21.78
CA SER A 328 -3.53 -16.11 20.92
C SER A 328 -4.65 -16.30 19.89
N HIS A 329 -4.41 -17.17 18.90
CA HIS A 329 -5.42 -17.49 17.89
C HIS A 329 -6.71 -18.06 18.50
N ALA A 330 -6.59 -18.94 19.50
CA ALA A 330 -7.74 -19.52 20.20
C ALA A 330 -8.52 -18.48 21.02
N GLU A 331 -7.84 -17.54 21.68
CA GLU A 331 -8.49 -16.46 22.44
C GLU A 331 -9.16 -15.43 21.52
N PHE A 332 -8.57 -15.16 20.35
CA PHE A 332 -9.15 -14.27 19.35
C PHE A 332 -10.43 -14.86 18.71
N ASN A 333 -10.41 -16.16 18.40
CA ASN A 333 -11.55 -16.87 17.81
C ASN A 333 -12.52 -17.45 18.85
N GLY A 334 -12.31 -17.13 20.13
CA GLY A 334 -13.19 -17.54 21.23
C GLY A 334 -14.45 -16.68 21.31
N MET A 335 -14.94 -16.47 22.54
CA MET A 335 -16.09 -15.59 22.77
C MET A 335 -15.81 -14.16 22.28
N ALA A 336 -16.87 -13.49 21.79
CA ALA A 336 -16.80 -12.15 21.23
C ALA A 336 -15.92 -12.04 19.96
N GLN A 337 -15.92 -13.06 19.11
CA GLN A 337 -15.19 -13.07 17.85
C GLN A 337 -15.45 -11.80 17.02
N ASP A 338 -16.71 -11.45 16.74
CA ASP A 338 -17.06 -10.25 15.96
C ASP A 338 -16.48 -8.96 16.56
N GLU A 339 -16.44 -8.85 17.88
CA GLU A 339 -15.82 -7.72 18.59
C GLU A 339 -14.31 -7.70 18.36
N ASN A 340 -13.64 -8.85 18.41
CA ASN A 340 -12.20 -8.96 18.18
C ASN A 340 -11.83 -8.53 16.75
N TYR A 341 -12.64 -8.90 15.76
CA TYR A 341 -12.50 -8.41 14.39
C TYR A 341 -12.67 -6.89 14.28
N ALA A 342 -13.72 -6.33 14.90
CA ALA A 342 -13.95 -4.88 14.90
C ALA A 342 -12.81 -4.10 15.57
N ARG A 343 -12.32 -4.60 16.72
CA ARG A 343 -11.17 -4.04 17.43
C ARG A 343 -9.88 -4.14 16.60
N ALA A 344 -9.63 -5.29 15.95
CA ALA A 344 -8.48 -5.46 15.08
C ALA A 344 -8.48 -4.48 13.89
N ALA A 345 -9.65 -4.30 13.26
CA ALA A 345 -9.84 -3.33 12.19
C ALA A 345 -9.53 -1.90 12.66
N ALA A 346 -10.07 -1.50 13.82
CA ALA A 346 -9.81 -0.19 14.41
C ALA A 346 -8.32 0.02 14.75
N MET A 347 -7.66 -1.00 15.30
CA MET A 347 -6.22 -0.94 15.63
C MET A 347 -5.35 -0.74 14.39
N VAL A 348 -5.62 -1.46 13.30
CA VAL A 348 -4.88 -1.30 12.04
C VAL A 348 -5.18 0.06 11.41
N PHE A 349 -6.44 0.49 11.40
CA PHE A 349 -6.83 1.80 10.90
C PHE A 349 -6.06 2.92 11.63
N PHE A 350 -6.06 2.88 12.97
CA PHE A 350 -5.31 3.81 13.82
C PHE A 350 -3.81 3.84 13.48
N LEU A 351 -3.17 2.69 13.30
CA LEU A 351 -1.75 2.64 12.95
C LEU A 351 -1.46 3.27 11.58
N ILE A 352 -2.40 3.20 10.63
CA ILE A 352 -2.24 3.78 9.30
C ILE A 352 -2.50 5.30 9.29
N ASP A 353 -3.33 5.78 10.23
CA ASP A 353 -3.76 7.19 10.35
C ASP A 353 -2.62 8.16 10.69
N HIS A 354 -1.43 7.66 11.08
CA HIS A 354 -0.28 8.50 11.40
C HIS A 354 1.07 7.86 11.02
N ASP A 355 2.11 8.70 10.86
CA ASP A 355 3.42 8.24 10.34
C ASP A 355 4.15 7.26 11.27
N ASP A 356 4.08 7.46 12.59
CA ASP A 356 4.71 6.54 13.55
C ASP A 356 4.17 5.10 13.40
N GLY A 357 2.86 4.96 13.18
CA GLY A 357 2.19 3.66 13.06
C GLY A 357 2.47 3.02 11.70
N LYS A 358 2.49 3.81 10.60
CA LYS A 358 2.93 3.33 9.28
C LYS A 358 4.39 2.86 9.31
N ARG A 359 5.27 3.55 10.03
CA ARG A 359 6.67 3.11 10.22
C ARG A 359 6.73 1.82 11.04
N TRP A 360 5.96 1.73 12.12
CA TRP A 360 5.85 0.51 12.92
C TRP A 360 5.36 -0.68 12.08
N LEU A 361 4.29 -0.51 11.30
CA LEU A 361 3.77 -1.54 10.37
C LEU A 361 4.87 -1.99 9.41
N ARG A 362 5.59 -1.06 8.77
CA ARG A 362 6.65 -1.39 7.82
C ARG A 362 7.81 -2.15 8.44
N GLN A 363 8.17 -1.83 9.68
CA GLN A 363 9.21 -2.55 10.41
C GLN A 363 8.73 -3.94 10.84
N THR A 364 7.53 -4.03 11.42
CA THR A 364 6.94 -5.29 11.89
C THR A 364 6.69 -6.27 10.74
N LEU A 365 6.03 -5.84 9.66
CA LEU A 365 5.82 -6.70 8.47
C LEU A 365 7.17 -7.04 7.81
N GLY A 366 8.13 -6.11 7.81
CA GLY A 366 9.49 -6.36 7.36
C GLY A 366 10.24 -7.42 8.18
N HIS A 367 9.98 -7.50 9.49
CA HIS A 367 10.50 -8.55 10.37
C HIS A 367 9.92 -9.91 9.97
N TYR A 368 8.60 -10.01 9.82
CA TYR A 368 7.96 -11.26 9.39
C TYR A 368 8.41 -11.74 8.01
N ALA A 369 8.63 -10.83 7.07
CA ALA A 369 9.17 -11.22 5.77
C ALA A 369 10.55 -11.90 5.85
N GLN A 370 11.38 -11.51 6.82
CA GLN A 370 12.72 -12.06 7.08
C GLN A 370 12.67 -13.28 8.00
N HIS A 371 11.72 -13.30 8.93
CA HIS A 371 11.51 -14.36 9.92
C HIS A 371 10.05 -14.80 9.91
N PRO A 372 9.61 -15.54 8.87
CA PRO A 372 8.23 -16.01 8.79
C PRO A 372 7.86 -16.82 10.03
N CYS A 373 6.63 -16.65 10.51
CA CYS A 373 6.13 -17.33 11.72
C CYS A 373 6.88 -17.00 13.02
N ALA A 374 7.67 -15.92 13.07
CA ALA A 374 8.29 -15.47 14.30
C ALA A 374 7.23 -15.18 15.39
N PRO A 375 7.52 -15.47 16.67
CA PRO A 375 6.61 -15.16 17.76
C PRO A 375 6.40 -13.65 17.89
N PHE A 376 5.26 -13.26 18.46
CA PHE A 376 4.88 -11.86 18.62
C PHE A 376 4.71 -11.49 20.08
N ILE A 377 5.64 -10.69 20.58
CA ILE A 377 5.52 -10.14 21.93
C ILE A 377 5.22 -8.65 21.79
N PRO A 378 4.00 -8.17 22.09
CA PRO A 378 3.61 -6.77 21.88
C PRO A 378 4.59 -5.78 22.50
N SER A 379 5.04 -6.04 23.73
CA SER A 379 6.01 -5.16 24.41
C SER A 379 7.33 -5.05 23.66
N GLN A 380 7.85 -6.13 23.09
CA GLN A 380 9.10 -6.11 22.32
C GLN A 380 8.93 -5.32 21.02
N PHE A 381 7.92 -5.65 20.22
CA PHE A 381 7.69 -5.02 18.92
C PHE A 381 7.37 -3.53 19.06
N PHE A 382 6.54 -3.14 20.02
CA PHE A 382 6.18 -1.73 20.20
C PHE A 382 7.30 -0.93 20.87
N ASN A 383 7.97 -1.44 21.90
CA ASN A 383 9.04 -0.69 22.56
C ASN A 383 10.25 -0.44 21.67
N GLN A 384 10.48 -1.30 20.67
CA GLN A 384 11.57 -1.12 19.72
C GLN A 384 11.25 -0.12 18.60
N ALA A 385 10.01 -0.11 18.10
CA ALA A 385 9.66 0.50 16.81
C ALA A 385 8.62 1.63 16.89
N TYR A 386 7.88 1.74 17.98
CA TYR A 386 6.84 2.77 18.16
C TYR A 386 7.31 3.81 19.20
N PRO A 387 7.28 5.12 18.91
CA PRO A 387 7.67 6.15 19.88
C PRO A 387 6.90 6.07 21.20
N GLY A 388 7.63 5.91 22.31
CA GLY A 388 7.05 5.73 23.65
C GLY A 388 6.53 4.31 23.94
N GLY A 389 6.71 3.37 23.02
CA GLY A 389 6.48 1.95 23.22
C GLY A 389 5.00 1.54 23.39
N LEU A 390 4.80 0.37 23.98
CA LEU A 390 3.48 -0.25 24.15
C LEU A 390 2.52 0.62 24.99
N ALA A 391 3.04 1.31 26.00
CA ALA A 391 2.24 2.22 26.82
C ALA A 391 1.71 3.41 26.00
N ALA A 392 2.57 4.00 25.16
CA ALA A 392 2.19 5.13 24.32
C ALA A 392 1.17 4.75 23.24
N VAL A 393 1.34 3.62 22.56
CA VAL A 393 0.36 3.17 21.54
C VAL A 393 -1.00 2.91 22.19
N ASN A 394 -1.04 2.28 23.37
CA ASN A 394 -2.28 1.99 24.07
C ASN A 394 -3.02 3.28 24.47
N GLY A 395 -2.31 4.25 25.04
CA GLY A 395 -2.90 5.54 25.42
C GLY A 395 -3.28 6.44 24.24
N ARG A 396 -2.55 6.36 23.11
CA ARG A 396 -2.88 7.10 21.89
C ARG A 396 -4.10 6.51 21.18
N TYR A 397 -4.18 5.18 21.08
CA TYR A 397 -5.33 4.49 20.49
C TYR A 397 -6.62 4.76 21.25
N ALA A 398 -6.59 4.67 22.59
CA ALA A 398 -7.76 4.95 23.41
C ALA A 398 -8.27 6.39 23.22
N ARG A 399 -7.36 7.38 23.17
CA ARG A 399 -7.72 8.77 22.88
C ARG A 399 -8.26 8.95 21.46
N TRP A 400 -7.61 8.36 20.46
CA TRP A 400 -8.07 8.41 19.07
C TRP A 400 -9.51 7.89 18.90
N LEU A 401 -9.86 6.79 19.59
CA LEU A 401 -11.24 6.29 19.63
C LEU A 401 -12.22 7.23 20.36
N GLN A 402 -11.77 7.93 21.40
CA GLN A 402 -12.59 8.89 22.16
C GLN A 402 -12.83 10.18 21.39
N ASP A 403 -11.80 10.65 20.67
CA ASP A 403 -11.88 11.85 19.83
C ASP A 403 -12.91 11.68 18.70
N GLY A 404 -13.10 10.43 18.21
CA GLY A 404 -14.16 10.10 17.25
C GLY A 404 -13.96 10.70 15.85
N HIS A 405 -12.77 11.25 15.58
CA HIS A 405 -12.40 11.88 14.31
C HIS A 405 -11.48 10.94 13.51
N PHE A 406 -12.05 10.29 12.50
CA PHE A 406 -11.33 9.31 11.69
C PHE A 406 -11.15 9.82 10.26
N THR A 407 -9.90 9.88 9.79
CA THR A 407 -9.62 10.40 8.44
C THR A 407 -9.89 9.34 7.37
N THR A 408 -10.17 9.77 6.13
CA THR A 408 -10.19 8.85 4.99
C THR A 408 -8.76 8.68 4.49
N HIS A 409 -8.33 7.43 4.30
CA HIS A 409 -7.02 7.13 3.74
C HIS A 409 -7.09 7.04 2.22
N TYR A 410 -6.12 7.66 1.55
CA TYR A 410 -6.02 7.69 0.09
C TYR A 410 -4.73 7.03 -0.40
N TYR A 411 -4.80 6.35 -1.55
CA TYR A 411 -3.70 5.57 -2.12
C TYR A 411 -3.43 5.88 -3.59
#